data_AF-A0A7S0DXL4-F1
#
_entry.id   AF-A0A7S0DXL4-F1
#
_cell.length_a   1.000
_cell.length_b   1.000
_cell.length_c   1.000
_cell.angle_alpha   90.00
_cell.angle_beta   90.00
_cell.angle_gamma   90.00
#
_symmetry.space_group_name_H-M   'P 1'
#
loop_
_entity.id
_entity.type
_entity.pdbx_description
1 polymer ?
#
loop_
_entity_poly.entity_id
_entity_poly.type
_entity_poly.pdbx_seq_one_letter_code
_entity_poly.pdbx_strand_id
1 'polypeptide(L)'
;PEDMVPGILGGYNLFGNTAWAEKTISVPLPHTKVILDVGFVKIDTWDTLDRYLLYVDGELADMQELTGSLYGTVNSCGGGSADNLVPIRVEIPHAASTLTLRFQSGTDEAASNEAWGLQYAKVYTKQDDGGCYACPVGYYSDDTGPDCRVCPIGKYADTTGNARCKICATGYSTAQTASTAVAACNICDYSYYKDGSGNC
;
A
#
# COMPACT_ATOMS: atom_id res chain seq x y z
N PRO A 1 -18.20 27.48 9.33
CA PRO A 1 -19.06 26.29 9.45
C PRO A 1 -18.17 25.09 9.73
N GLU A 2 -17.75 25.00 10.99
CA GLU A 2 -16.95 23.92 11.55
C GLU A 2 -17.88 22.72 11.82
N ASP A 3 -17.33 21.50 11.80
CA ASP A 3 -17.98 20.19 12.02
C ASP A 3 -18.52 19.42 10.80
N MET A 4 -17.70 19.27 9.76
CA MET A 4 -17.69 18.01 8.98
C MET A 4 -16.41 17.24 9.30
N VAL A 5 -16.50 16.23 10.17
CA VAL A 5 -15.45 15.21 10.31
C VAL A 5 -15.30 14.52 8.94
N PRO A 6 -14.08 14.37 8.39
CA PRO A 6 -13.88 13.65 7.13
C PRO A 6 -14.46 12.23 7.25
N GLY A 7 -15.28 11.85 6.26
CA GLY A 7 -16.16 10.68 6.34
C GLY A 7 -15.43 9.37 6.67
N ILE A 8 -16.02 8.59 7.57
CA ILE A 8 -15.58 7.22 7.90
C ILE A 8 -16.05 6.29 6.78
N LEU A 9 -15.17 5.41 6.29
CA LEU A 9 -15.55 4.28 5.45
C LEU A 9 -16.04 3.13 6.34
N GLY A 10 -17.24 2.63 6.10
CA GLY A 10 -17.86 1.59 6.93
C GLY A 10 -18.90 2.17 7.87
N GLY A 11 -19.01 1.59 9.06
CA GLY A 11 -19.94 2.05 10.08
C GLY A 11 -20.98 1.02 10.49
N TYR A 12 -21.85 1.44 11.41
CA TYR A 12 -23.02 0.71 11.87
C TYR A 12 -23.83 0.12 10.70
N ASN A 13 -24.24 -1.14 10.82
CA ASN A 13 -24.95 -1.93 9.81
C ASN A 13 -24.22 -2.12 8.46
N LEU A 14 -22.99 -1.63 8.31
CA LEU A 14 -22.21 -1.76 7.08
C LEU A 14 -21.04 -2.72 7.28
N PHE A 15 -20.21 -2.44 8.28
CA PHE A 15 -18.96 -3.16 8.50
C PHE A 15 -19.05 -3.95 9.81
N GLY A 16 -19.43 -5.22 9.70
CA GLY A 16 -19.41 -6.21 10.80
C GLY A 16 -18.45 -7.37 10.49
N ASN A 17 -18.70 -8.54 11.09
CA ASN A 17 -17.80 -9.70 11.06
C ASN A 17 -17.50 -10.31 9.68
N THR A 18 -18.37 -10.10 8.69
CA THR A 18 -18.14 -10.58 7.31
C THR A 18 -17.65 -9.50 6.36
N ALA A 19 -17.57 -8.25 6.79
CA ALA A 19 -17.19 -7.14 5.94
C ALA A 19 -15.67 -6.96 5.90
N TRP A 20 -15.16 -6.46 4.77
CA TRP A 20 -13.78 -6.01 4.66
C TRP A 20 -13.68 -4.80 3.75
N ALA A 21 -12.67 -3.97 4.00
CA ALA A 21 -12.27 -2.88 3.12
C ALA A 21 -10.93 -3.24 2.50
N GLU A 22 -10.88 -3.34 1.18
CA GLU A 22 -9.67 -3.71 0.45
C GLU A 22 -9.32 -2.68 -0.62
N LYS A 23 -8.03 -2.38 -0.76
CA LYS A 23 -7.52 -1.50 -1.81
C LYS A 23 -6.10 -1.87 -2.20
N THR A 24 -5.87 -2.02 -3.49
CA THR A 24 -4.54 -2.07 -4.09
C THR A 24 -4.10 -0.68 -4.49
N ILE A 25 -2.89 -0.28 -4.10
CA ILE A 25 -2.27 0.99 -4.46
C ILE A 25 -0.87 0.76 -5.02
N SER A 26 -0.40 1.69 -5.84
CA SER A 26 1.01 1.76 -6.21
C SER A 26 1.79 2.47 -5.11
N VAL A 27 2.92 1.90 -4.71
CA VAL A 27 3.83 2.47 -3.72
C VAL A 27 5.15 2.86 -4.38
N PRO A 28 5.73 4.04 -4.05
CA PRO A 28 6.98 4.46 -4.64
C PRO A 28 8.11 3.46 -4.39
N LEU A 29 8.85 3.13 -5.44
CA LEU A 29 10.11 2.41 -5.34
C LEU A 29 11.29 3.40 -5.41
N PRO A 30 12.44 3.05 -4.82
CA PRO A 30 12.71 1.87 -4.00
C PRO A 30 12.19 1.98 -2.56
N HIS A 31 11.81 0.86 -1.94
CA HIS A 31 11.62 0.74 -0.49
C HIS A 31 11.83 -0.70 -0.01
N THR A 32 12.08 -0.88 1.28
CA THR A 32 12.21 -2.21 1.92
C THR A 32 11.08 -2.48 2.92
N LYS A 33 10.36 -1.42 3.31
CA LYS A 33 9.24 -1.49 4.24
C LYS A 33 8.17 -0.46 3.88
N VAL A 34 6.95 -0.75 4.31
CA VAL A 34 5.85 0.23 4.35
C VAL A 34 5.48 0.49 5.80
N ILE A 35 5.16 1.74 6.11
CA ILE A 35 4.58 2.14 7.39
C ILE A 35 3.14 2.52 7.13
N LEU A 36 2.21 1.85 7.82
CA LEU A 36 0.80 2.19 7.79
C LEU A 36 0.46 3.01 9.03
N ASP A 37 -0.29 4.08 8.84
CA ASP A 37 -0.90 4.91 9.88
C ASP A 37 -2.40 4.95 9.61
N VAL A 38 -3.17 4.26 10.46
CA VAL A 38 -4.56 3.92 10.21
C VAL A 38 -5.41 4.39 11.39
N GLY A 39 -6.48 5.11 11.08
CA GLY A 39 -7.53 5.46 12.03
C GLY A 39 -8.61 4.41 11.98
N PHE A 40 -8.48 3.33 12.75
CA PHE A 40 -9.52 2.31 12.86
C PHE A 40 -10.59 2.78 13.85
N VAL A 41 -11.86 2.61 13.52
CA VAL A 41 -12.96 3.06 14.39
C VAL A 41 -13.69 1.82 14.88
N LYS A 42 -13.72 1.63 16.19
CA LYS A 42 -14.63 0.68 16.83
C LYS A 42 -15.95 1.38 17.08
N ILE A 43 -17.03 0.72 16.72
CA ILE A 43 -18.39 1.22 16.93
C ILE A 43 -19.10 0.19 17.82
N ASP A 44 -19.71 0.71 18.88
CA ASP A 44 -20.39 -0.05 19.94
C ASP A 44 -19.44 -0.91 20.82
N THR A 45 -20.00 -1.94 21.43
CA THR A 45 -19.46 -2.68 22.56
C THR A 45 -18.73 -3.92 22.06
N TRP A 46 -17.48 -3.74 21.64
CA TRP A 46 -16.59 -4.85 21.32
C TRP A 46 -16.17 -5.61 22.58
N ASP A 47 -16.13 -6.93 22.50
CA ASP A 47 -15.83 -7.82 23.61
C ASP A 47 -14.31 -8.06 23.79
N THR A 48 -13.94 -9.04 24.63
CA THR A 48 -12.53 -9.33 24.94
C THR A 48 -11.79 -10.15 23.88
N LEU A 49 -12.47 -10.69 22.87
CA LEU A 49 -11.87 -11.52 21.81
C LEU A 49 -11.94 -10.84 20.42
N ASP A 50 -12.64 -9.73 20.36
CA ASP A 50 -12.70 -8.88 19.18
C ASP A 50 -11.36 -8.24 18.83
N ARG A 51 -11.07 -8.32 17.54
CA ARG A 51 -9.78 -7.93 16.97
C ARG A 51 -9.96 -7.19 15.67
N TYR A 52 -9.06 -6.25 15.40
CA TYR A 52 -8.84 -5.83 14.04
C TYR A 52 -7.89 -6.83 13.37
N LEU A 53 -8.06 -6.98 12.06
CA LEU A 53 -7.21 -7.84 11.23
C LEU A 53 -6.75 -7.02 10.03
N LEU A 54 -5.44 -6.97 9.84
CA LEU A 54 -4.79 -6.32 8.71
C LEU A 54 -4.09 -7.37 7.86
N TYR A 55 -4.49 -7.46 6.60
CA TYR A 55 -3.82 -8.25 5.59
C TYR A 55 -3.04 -7.34 4.64
N VAL A 56 -1.83 -7.77 4.31
CA VAL A 56 -0.98 -7.16 3.28
C VAL A 56 -0.69 -8.21 2.22
N ASP A 57 -1.04 -7.90 0.98
CA ASP A 57 -0.86 -8.77 -0.19
C ASP A 57 -1.46 -10.18 -0.01
N GLY A 58 -2.56 -10.26 0.76
CA GLY A 58 -3.29 -11.49 1.04
C GLY A 58 -2.79 -12.26 2.27
N GLU A 59 -1.69 -11.86 2.89
CA GLU A 59 -1.15 -12.46 4.12
C GLU A 59 -1.54 -11.64 5.35
N LEU A 60 -1.84 -12.31 6.47
CA LEU A 60 -2.15 -11.62 7.72
C LEU A 60 -0.87 -10.96 8.26
N ALA A 61 -0.83 -9.64 8.24
CA ALA A 61 0.36 -8.84 8.54
C ALA A 61 0.33 -8.25 9.95
N ASP A 62 -0.86 -7.90 10.46
CA ASP A 62 -1.02 -7.55 11.87
C ASP A 62 -2.42 -7.91 12.38
N MET A 63 -2.51 -8.14 13.69
CA MET A 63 -3.74 -8.35 14.41
C MET A 63 -3.59 -7.90 15.85
N GLN A 64 -4.61 -7.24 16.39
CA GLN A 64 -4.64 -6.89 17.80
C GLN A 64 -6.04 -7.07 18.36
N GLU A 65 -6.11 -7.70 19.52
CA GLU A 65 -7.30 -7.68 20.36
C GLU A 65 -7.49 -6.25 20.87
N LEU A 66 -8.65 -5.68 20.60
CA LEU A 66 -8.96 -4.32 21.02
C LEU A 66 -9.78 -4.38 22.32
N THR A 67 -9.26 -5.05 23.35
CA THR A 67 -9.94 -5.22 24.63
C THR A 67 -9.95 -3.91 25.42
N GLY A 68 -11.13 -3.40 25.76
CA GLY A 68 -11.26 -2.22 26.61
C GLY A 68 -12.46 -1.36 26.24
N SER A 69 -13.38 -1.24 27.19
CA SER A 69 -14.39 -0.17 27.21
C SER A 69 -13.68 1.10 27.68
N LEU A 70 -13.04 1.81 26.75
CA LEU A 70 -12.94 3.25 26.92
C LEU A 70 -14.16 3.80 26.21
N TYR A 71 -15.07 4.39 26.94
CA TYR A 71 -16.04 5.30 26.34
C TYR A 71 -15.22 6.31 25.53
N GLY A 72 -15.33 6.30 24.21
CA GLY A 72 -14.65 7.29 23.36
C GLY A 72 -15.03 8.71 23.77
N THR A 73 -14.26 9.70 23.34
CA THR A 73 -14.58 11.12 23.60
C THR A 73 -15.33 11.78 22.43
N VAL A 74 -15.65 11.02 21.38
CA VAL A 74 -16.24 11.54 20.13
C VAL A 74 -17.40 10.65 19.68
N ASN A 75 -18.54 11.26 19.40
CA ASN A 75 -19.75 10.60 18.90
C ASN A 75 -19.89 10.98 17.42
N SER A 76 -19.15 10.29 16.56
CA SER A 76 -19.03 10.59 15.13
C SER A 76 -20.16 9.94 14.31
N CYS A 77 -20.84 8.90 14.82
CA CYS A 77 -22.05 8.36 14.21
C CYS A 77 -23.03 7.72 15.22
N GLY A 78 -24.10 8.44 15.57
CA GLY A 78 -25.40 7.83 15.89
C GLY A 78 -25.58 7.25 17.30
N GLY A 79 -25.66 8.12 18.31
CA GLY A 79 -26.70 8.03 19.36
C GLY A 79 -26.68 6.83 20.31
N GLY A 80 -25.65 6.69 21.15
CA GLY A 80 -25.78 5.90 22.38
C GLY A 80 -24.48 5.61 23.11
N SER A 81 -23.40 5.38 22.37
CA SER A 81 -22.07 5.05 22.89
C SER A 81 -21.02 5.81 22.08
N ALA A 82 -19.92 6.23 22.71
CA ALA A 82 -18.92 7.02 22.01
C ALA A 82 -18.02 6.16 21.12
N ASP A 83 -17.77 6.64 19.90
CA ASP A 83 -16.94 5.97 18.90
C ASP A 83 -15.47 6.06 19.30
N ASN A 84 -14.78 4.92 19.23
CA ASN A 84 -13.37 4.85 19.59
C ASN A 84 -12.50 4.83 18.35
N LEU A 85 -11.86 5.96 18.06
CA LEU A 85 -10.74 6.00 17.13
C LEU A 85 -9.53 5.31 17.79
N VAL A 86 -9.13 4.19 17.21
CA VAL A 86 -7.95 3.42 17.56
C VAL A 86 -6.89 3.71 16.50
N PRO A 87 -5.94 4.62 16.76
CA PRO A 87 -4.81 4.84 15.86
C PRO A 87 -3.89 3.62 15.87
N ILE A 88 -3.73 3.01 14.71
CA ILE A 88 -2.87 1.84 14.48
C ILE A 88 -1.69 2.28 13.65
N ARG A 89 -0.47 2.01 14.13
CA ARG A 89 0.76 2.28 13.39
C ARG A 89 1.62 1.04 13.32
N VAL A 90 1.86 0.54 12.11
CA VAL A 90 2.59 -0.71 11.86
C VAL A 90 3.66 -0.51 10.80
N GLU A 91 4.81 -1.15 10.97
CA GLU A 91 5.91 -1.18 10.00
C GLU A 91 6.03 -2.61 9.46
N ILE A 92 5.85 -2.79 8.15
CA ILE A 92 5.71 -4.09 7.50
C ILE A 92 6.81 -4.22 6.43
N PRO A 93 7.62 -5.31 6.44
CA PRO A 93 8.54 -5.61 5.35
C PRO A 93 7.80 -5.76 4.03
N HIS A 94 8.18 -4.95 3.04
CA HIS A 94 7.52 -4.91 1.75
C HIS A 94 8.43 -4.24 0.73
N ALA A 95 8.55 -4.81 -0.48
CA ALA A 95 9.45 -4.30 -1.52
C ALA A 95 8.83 -4.26 -2.93
N ALA A 96 7.57 -4.68 -3.07
CA ALA A 96 6.88 -4.64 -4.36
C ALA A 96 6.45 -3.21 -4.71
N SER A 97 6.21 -2.92 -5.99
CA SER A 97 5.68 -1.62 -6.44
C SER A 97 4.17 -1.45 -6.19
N THR A 98 3.49 -2.52 -5.79
CA THR A 98 2.06 -2.57 -5.51
C THR A 98 1.86 -3.11 -4.11
N LEU A 99 0.94 -2.49 -3.37
CA LEU A 99 0.57 -2.87 -2.02
C LEU A 99 -0.94 -3.08 -1.97
N THR A 100 -1.39 -4.28 -1.61
CA THR A 100 -2.81 -4.56 -1.35
C THR A 100 -3.06 -4.58 0.15
N LEU A 101 -3.88 -3.65 0.62
CA LEU A 101 -4.29 -3.58 2.02
C LEU A 101 -5.71 -4.08 2.16
N ARG A 102 -5.95 -4.98 3.10
CA ARG A 102 -7.30 -5.40 3.51
C ARG A 102 -7.46 -5.29 5.02
N PHE A 103 -8.47 -4.52 5.42
CA PHE A 103 -8.89 -4.37 6.81
C PHE A 103 -10.20 -5.14 7.01
N GLN A 104 -10.30 -5.86 8.13
CA GLN A 104 -11.52 -6.52 8.56
C GLN A 104 -11.56 -6.62 10.09
N SER A 105 -12.70 -6.98 10.65
CA SER A 105 -12.81 -7.36 12.06
C SER A 105 -12.82 -8.88 12.22
N GLY A 106 -12.40 -9.35 13.40
CA GLY A 106 -12.61 -10.72 13.87
C GLY A 106 -13.75 -10.80 14.89
N THR A 107 -14.74 -9.92 14.78
CA THR A 107 -15.92 -9.85 15.64
C THR A 107 -16.81 -11.07 15.46
N ASP A 108 -17.61 -11.45 16.45
CA ASP A 108 -18.47 -12.64 16.37
C ASP A 108 -19.95 -12.30 16.19
N GLU A 109 -20.33 -11.02 16.27
CA GLU A 109 -21.70 -10.56 16.07
C GLU A 109 -21.96 -9.79 14.76
N ALA A 110 -23.24 -9.47 14.54
CA ALA A 110 -23.71 -8.75 13.38
C ALA A 110 -23.29 -7.27 13.42
N ALA A 111 -23.19 -6.64 12.24
CA ALA A 111 -22.85 -5.22 12.09
C ALA A 111 -23.82 -4.24 12.79
N SER A 112 -24.95 -4.72 13.31
CA SER A 112 -25.89 -3.95 14.12
C SER A 112 -25.53 -3.90 15.60
N ASN A 113 -24.51 -4.63 16.03
CA ASN A 113 -23.95 -4.55 17.38
C ASN A 113 -22.45 -4.28 17.24
N GLU A 114 -21.66 -5.24 16.76
CA GLU A 114 -20.20 -5.10 16.62
C GLU A 114 -19.80 -4.57 15.24
N ALA A 115 -19.79 -3.24 15.12
CA ALA A 115 -19.43 -2.57 13.88
C ALA A 115 -18.04 -1.93 13.93
N TRP A 116 -17.48 -1.64 12.75
CA TRP A 116 -16.25 -0.88 12.62
C TRP A 116 -16.23 0.07 11.43
N GLY A 117 -15.20 0.88 11.34
CA GLY A 117 -14.92 1.71 10.17
C GLY A 117 -13.47 2.13 10.09
N LEU A 118 -13.13 2.85 9.02
CA LEU A 118 -11.83 3.46 8.79
C LEU A 118 -12.02 4.96 8.59
N GLN A 119 -11.44 5.76 9.48
CA GLN A 119 -11.41 7.21 9.32
C GLN A 119 -10.32 7.64 8.33
N TYR A 120 -9.16 6.99 8.37
CA TYR A 120 -8.07 7.21 7.43
C TYR A 120 -7.18 5.98 7.33
N ALA A 121 -6.47 5.85 6.21
CA ALA A 121 -5.36 4.94 6.04
C ALA A 121 -4.28 5.66 5.23
N LYS A 122 -3.14 5.92 5.85
CA LYS A 122 -1.98 6.57 5.23
C LYS A 122 -0.87 5.55 5.09
N VAL A 123 -0.18 5.61 3.96
CA VAL A 123 0.92 4.70 3.63
C VAL A 123 2.17 5.52 3.39
N TYR A 124 3.25 5.13 4.05
CA TYR A 124 4.59 5.70 3.87
C TYR A 124 5.55 4.59 3.48
N THR A 125 6.52 4.89 2.63
CA THR A 125 7.59 3.96 2.27
C THR A 125 8.84 4.28 3.08
N LYS A 126 9.55 3.24 3.54
CA LYS A 126 10.82 3.37 4.25
C LYS A 126 11.88 2.50 3.59
N GLN A 127 13.09 3.04 3.51
CA GLN A 127 14.29 2.32 3.14
C GLN A 127 15.17 2.19 4.38
N ASP A 128 15.69 0.99 4.64
CA ASP A 128 16.75 0.82 5.64
C ASP A 128 18.06 1.36 5.07
N ASP A 129 18.75 2.19 5.85
CA ASP A 129 19.97 2.93 5.47
C ASP A 129 21.27 2.10 5.56
N GLY A 130 21.18 0.85 6.03
CA GLY A 130 22.34 0.06 6.45
C GLY A 130 22.66 -1.21 5.65
N GLY A 131 22.00 -1.49 4.52
CA GLY A 131 22.22 -2.71 3.74
C GLY A 131 22.38 -2.48 2.25
N CYS A 132 23.21 -3.29 1.57
CA CYS A 132 23.17 -3.43 0.11
C CYS A 132 21.83 -4.09 -0.27
N TYR A 133 20.80 -3.29 -0.50
CA TYR A 133 19.52 -3.80 -0.97
C TYR A 133 19.54 -3.95 -2.49
N ALA A 134 19.02 -5.07 -2.98
CA ALA A 134 18.93 -5.32 -4.41
C ALA A 134 17.88 -4.40 -5.03
N CYS A 135 18.25 -3.63 -6.06
CA CYS A 135 17.28 -2.78 -6.73
C CYS A 135 16.12 -3.59 -7.31
N PRO A 136 14.87 -3.14 -7.14
CA PRO A 136 13.73 -3.84 -7.71
C PRO A 136 13.81 -3.89 -9.24
N VAL A 137 13.04 -4.78 -9.86
CA VAL A 137 12.85 -4.79 -11.32
C VAL A 137 12.42 -3.41 -11.81
N GLY A 138 12.86 -3.02 -13.01
CA GLY A 138 12.71 -1.67 -13.55
C GLY A 138 13.71 -0.64 -13.00
N TYR A 139 14.57 -1.01 -12.04
CA TYR A 139 15.59 -0.14 -11.46
C TYR A 139 16.97 -0.78 -11.52
N TYR A 140 18.01 0.05 -11.40
CA TYR A 140 19.40 -0.37 -11.34
C TYR A 140 20.19 0.47 -10.33
N SER A 141 21.25 -0.07 -9.76
CA SER A 141 22.25 0.69 -8.99
C SER A 141 23.62 0.36 -9.57
N ASP A 142 24.36 1.39 -9.97
CA ASP A 142 25.74 1.23 -10.42
C ASP A 142 26.71 1.48 -9.24
N ASP A 143 28.01 1.36 -9.50
CA ASP A 143 29.05 1.52 -8.46
C ASP A 143 29.11 2.94 -7.84
N THR A 144 28.28 3.89 -8.31
CA THR A 144 28.29 5.27 -7.82
C THR A 144 27.41 5.49 -6.57
N GLY A 145 26.66 4.49 -6.12
CA GLY A 145 25.96 4.54 -4.84
C GLY A 145 24.83 3.52 -4.69
N PRO A 146 24.30 3.33 -3.46
CA PRO A 146 23.24 2.38 -3.16
C PRO A 146 21.87 2.79 -3.74
N ASP A 147 21.76 3.98 -4.32
CA ASP A 147 20.49 4.52 -4.81
C ASP A 147 20.04 3.80 -6.08
N CYS A 148 18.85 3.20 -6.01
CA CYS A 148 18.23 2.59 -7.17
C CYS A 148 17.69 3.65 -8.13
N ARG A 149 18.32 3.72 -9.30
CA ARG A 149 17.96 4.58 -10.42
C ARG A 149 16.95 3.87 -11.31
N VAL A 150 15.95 4.62 -11.77
CA VAL A 150 14.92 4.10 -12.67
C VAL A 150 15.51 3.77 -14.05
N CYS A 151 15.10 2.66 -14.65
CA CYS A 151 15.40 2.40 -16.05
C CYS A 151 14.70 3.42 -16.95
N PRO A 152 15.43 4.20 -17.76
CA PRO A 152 14.83 5.17 -18.67
C PRO A 152 14.04 4.46 -19.79
N ILE A 153 13.23 5.24 -20.51
CA ILE A 153 12.60 4.81 -21.78
C ILE A 153 13.66 4.19 -22.70
N GLY A 154 13.29 3.10 -23.38
CA GLY A 154 14.18 2.30 -24.22
C GLY A 154 14.97 1.22 -23.47
N LYS A 155 14.82 1.13 -22.14
CA LYS A 155 15.53 0.15 -21.30
C LYS A 155 14.59 -0.52 -20.28
N TYR A 156 14.99 -1.70 -19.83
CA TYR A 156 14.26 -2.48 -18.83
C TYR A 156 15.21 -3.19 -17.85
N ALA A 157 14.72 -3.58 -16.69
CA ALA A 157 15.41 -4.45 -15.74
C ALA A 157 14.42 -5.51 -15.24
N ASP A 158 14.67 -6.76 -15.57
CA ASP A 158 13.73 -7.89 -15.37
C ASP A 158 14.08 -8.78 -14.17
N THR A 159 15.16 -8.44 -13.47
CA THR A 159 15.57 -9.11 -12.21
C THR A 159 15.82 -8.08 -11.11
N THR A 160 15.88 -8.53 -9.86
CA THR A 160 16.34 -7.68 -8.76
C THR A 160 17.87 -7.53 -8.79
N GLY A 161 18.41 -6.44 -8.25
CA GLY A 161 19.84 -6.22 -8.11
C GLY A 161 20.57 -5.90 -9.41
N ASN A 162 19.88 -5.34 -10.40
CA ASN A 162 20.50 -4.99 -11.67
C ASN A 162 21.56 -3.89 -11.48
N ALA A 163 22.78 -4.14 -11.97
CA ALA A 163 23.84 -3.13 -12.01
C ALA A 163 23.64 -2.10 -13.13
N ARG A 164 22.81 -2.44 -14.13
CA ARG A 164 22.44 -1.61 -15.28
C ARG A 164 21.15 -2.12 -15.89
N CYS A 165 20.41 -1.24 -16.56
CA CYS A 165 19.25 -1.65 -17.36
C CYS A 165 19.69 -2.31 -18.67
N LYS A 166 18.97 -3.36 -19.06
CA LYS A 166 19.04 -3.97 -20.39
C LYS A 166 18.42 -3.02 -21.41
N ILE A 167 19.02 -2.94 -22.60
CA ILE A 167 18.55 -2.05 -23.68
C ILE A 167 17.58 -2.83 -24.57
N CYS A 168 16.50 -2.20 -25.03
CA CYS A 168 15.64 -2.78 -26.05
C CYS A 168 16.41 -3.04 -27.35
N ALA A 169 16.00 -4.05 -28.11
CA ALA A 169 16.61 -4.33 -29.41
C ALA A 169 16.44 -3.14 -30.36
N THR A 170 17.36 -3.00 -31.32
CA THR A 170 17.31 -1.91 -32.30
C THR A 170 15.96 -1.82 -33.00
N GLY A 171 15.29 -0.65 -32.93
CA GLY A 171 13.95 -0.46 -33.50
C GLY A 171 12.81 -0.71 -32.52
N TYR A 172 13.11 -1.02 -31.26
CA TYR A 172 12.14 -1.16 -30.18
C TYR A 172 12.45 -0.19 -29.05
N SER A 173 11.41 0.28 -28.36
CA SER A 173 11.52 1.12 -27.17
C SER A 173 10.44 0.75 -26.15
N THR A 174 10.68 1.04 -24.88
CA THR A 174 9.63 0.93 -23.85
C THR A 174 8.75 2.17 -23.86
N ALA A 175 7.45 2.02 -23.61
CA ALA A 175 6.54 3.17 -23.58
C ALA A 175 6.71 4.05 -22.33
N GLN A 176 7.33 3.51 -21.28
CA GLN A 176 7.50 4.16 -19.98
C GLN A 176 8.84 3.78 -19.35
N THR A 177 9.27 4.62 -18.41
CA THR A 177 10.38 4.31 -17.50
C THR A 177 10.02 3.12 -16.59
N ALA A 178 10.99 2.61 -15.84
CA ALA A 178 10.82 1.51 -14.90
C ALA A 178 10.30 0.20 -15.52
N SER A 179 10.52 -0.02 -16.83
CA SER A 179 10.04 -1.23 -17.49
C SER A 179 10.70 -2.47 -16.93
N THR A 180 9.89 -3.50 -16.64
CA THR A 180 10.31 -4.69 -15.89
C THR A 180 10.51 -5.93 -16.76
N ALA A 181 10.32 -5.83 -18.08
CA ALA A 181 10.41 -6.98 -18.97
C ALA A 181 10.76 -6.56 -20.40
N VAL A 182 11.41 -7.46 -21.14
CA VAL A 182 11.66 -7.30 -22.58
C VAL A 182 10.38 -7.16 -23.39
N ALA A 183 9.28 -7.77 -22.94
CA ALA A 183 7.97 -7.67 -23.57
C ALA A 183 7.40 -6.23 -23.58
N ALA A 184 7.94 -5.34 -22.75
CA ALA A 184 7.59 -3.92 -22.78
C ALA A 184 8.29 -3.15 -23.92
N CYS A 185 9.28 -3.73 -24.57
CA CYS A 185 9.94 -3.18 -25.76
C CYS A 185 9.01 -3.36 -26.97
N ASN A 186 8.32 -2.31 -27.37
CA ASN A 186 7.43 -2.29 -28.52
C ASN A 186 8.13 -1.69 -29.74
N ILE A 187 7.72 -2.10 -30.94
CA ILE A 187 8.27 -1.54 -32.19
C ILE A 187 8.01 -0.03 -32.22
N CYS A 188 9.02 0.74 -32.60
CA CYS A 188 8.82 2.16 -32.84
C CYS A 188 8.03 2.33 -34.12
N ASP A 189 6.84 2.94 -34.01
CA ASP A 189 6.01 3.22 -35.18
C ASP A 189 6.80 4.13 -36.13
N TYR A 190 6.65 3.92 -37.45
CA TYR A 190 7.48 4.54 -38.50
C TYR A 190 7.47 6.08 -38.53
N SER A 191 6.66 6.73 -37.69
CA SER A 191 6.55 8.19 -37.53
C SER A 191 7.49 8.79 -36.46
N TYR A 192 8.19 7.98 -35.65
CA TYR A 192 9.17 8.46 -34.67
C TYR A 192 10.60 8.18 -35.19
N TYR A 193 11.33 9.24 -35.53
CA TYR A 193 12.72 9.14 -35.96
C TYR A 193 13.62 8.81 -34.74
N LYS A 194 14.54 7.86 -34.93
CA LYS A 194 15.56 7.53 -33.92
C LYS A 194 16.49 8.71 -33.70
N ASP A 195 16.75 9.08 -32.45
CA ASP A 195 18.00 9.74 -32.14
C ASP A 195 19.15 8.71 -32.13
N GLY A 196 20.40 9.17 -32.16
CA GLY A 196 21.59 8.31 -32.12
C GLY A 196 21.75 7.46 -30.85
N SER A 197 20.79 7.54 -29.91
CA SER A 197 20.77 6.83 -28.63
C SER A 197 19.88 5.58 -28.66
N GLY A 198 19.14 5.35 -29.76
CA GLY A 198 18.24 4.20 -29.90
C GLY A 198 16.91 4.34 -29.19
N ASN A 199 16.59 5.54 -28.70
CA ASN A 199 15.28 5.87 -28.13
C ASN A 199 14.32 6.35 -29.22
N CYS A 200 13.05 6.10 -28.96
CA CYS A 200 11.89 6.69 -29.60
C CYS A 200 11.20 7.51 -28.49
#